data_AF-A0AAE2JT53-F1
#
_entry.id   AF-A0AAE2JT53-F1
#
_cell.length_a   1.000
_cell.length_b   1.000
_cell.length_c   1.000
_cell.angle_alpha   90.00
_cell.angle_beta   90.00
_cell.angle_gamma   90.00
#
_symmetry.space_group_name_H-M   'P 1'
#
loop_
_entity.id
_entity.type
_entity.pdbx_description
1 polymer ?
#
loop_
_entity_poly.entity_id
_entity_poly.type
_entity_poly.pdbx_seq_one_letter_code
_entity_poly.pdbx_strand_id
1 'polypeptide(L)'
;MEFVNFARMLQDTPPNIATSEYLAEKIIQKAKEIDGLKVTVLAKKEATKLGMNLFLAVNAGSIYEPQAVVLEYIGDENEPKKALVGKGITFDSGGYNLKPTKYLEGMKFDMSGAAIMLSTVMALAKIKAKVNVVGIGMFTDNRIGSTATLPQSVVKSMNGLTVEIDDTDAEGRLVLADGITYVIREKQATEIWEASTLTGSVVSALGSYATGVFTHCDKRWKIVESVSKFSGERMWRLPLYEEHLEEVRNDAINADITNATKNYEAESSKAASFLNEFREDKPYVHFDIAGTDSIKGRGQGVLVRTLFEIFNK
;
A
#
# COMPACT_ATOMS: atom_id res chain seq x y z
N MET A 1 -6.25 0.31 20.83
CA MET A 1 -5.47 -0.93 21.07
C MET A 1 -6.09 -2.14 20.36
N GLU A 2 -7.41 -2.32 20.39
CA GLU A 2 -8.12 -3.38 19.65
C GLU A 2 -7.66 -3.50 18.18
N PHE A 3 -7.75 -2.42 17.40
CA PHE A 3 -7.40 -2.45 15.97
C PHE A 3 -5.89 -2.52 15.70
N VAL A 4 -5.05 -2.12 16.65
CA VAL A 4 -3.61 -2.40 16.59
C VAL A 4 -3.38 -3.90 16.68
N ASN A 5 -4.03 -4.57 17.62
CA ASN A 5 -3.93 -6.03 17.77
C ASN A 5 -4.55 -6.78 16.59
N PHE A 6 -5.62 -6.24 16.00
CA PHE A 6 -6.19 -6.81 14.77
C PHE A 6 -5.21 -6.72 13.60
N ALA A 7 -4.58 -5.56 13.37
CA ALA A 7 -3.52 -5.43 12.36
C ALA A 7 -2.38 -6.43 12.61
N ARG A 8 -1.91 -6.55 13.86
CA ARG A 8 -0.87 -7.51 14.26
C ARG A 8 -1.27 -8.96 14.01
N MET A 9 -2.53 -9.31 14.27
CA MET A 9 -3.04 -10.66 14.00
C MET A 9 -2.98 -10.99 12.51
N LEU A 10 -3.39 -10.05 11.64
CA LEU A 10 -3.27 -10.24 10.19
C LEU A 10 -1.80 -10.38 9.77
N GLN A 11 -0.92 -9.50 10.25
CA GLN A 11 0.53 -9.54 10.01
C GLN A 11 1.20 -10.83 10.48
N ASP A 12 0.82 -11.33 11.66
CA ASP A 12 1.44 -12.51 12.26
C ASP A 12 0.94 -13.82 11.65
N THR A 13 -0.21 -13.80 10.96
CA THR A 13 -0.79 -14.98 10.30
C THR A 13 0.22 -15.54 9.29
N PRO A 14 0.54 -16.85 9.35
CA PRO A 14 1.59 -17.42 8.53
C PRO A 14 1.16 -17.52 7.05
N PRO A 15 2.11 -17.46 6.10
CA PRO A 15 1.80 -17.32 4.67
C PRO A 15 1.16 -18.56 4.05
N ASN A 16 1.18 -19.72 4.72
CA ASN A 16 0.43 -20.90 4.29
C ASN A 16 -1.08 -20.83 4.64
N ILE A 17 -1.49 -19.85 5.44
CA ILE A 17 -2.89 -19.57 5.81
C ILE A 17 -3.34 -18.21 5.26
N ALA A 18 -2.47 -17.21 5.32
CA ALA A 18 -2.75 -15.82 4.98
C ALA A 18 -2.89 -15.58 3.46
N THR A 19 -3.74 -16.32 2.75
CA THR A 19 -4.05 -16.03 1.35
C THR A 19 -4.84 -14.73 1.22
N SER A 20 -4.92 -14.18 0.01
CA SER A 20 -5.69 -12.95 -0.25
C SER A 20 -7.16 -13.10 0.12
N GLU A 21 -7.77 -14.25 -0.17
CA GLU A 21 -9.15 -14.59 0.20
C GLU A 21 -9.32 -14.72 1.72
N TYR A 22 -8.39 -15.40 2.39
CA TYR A 22 -8.46 -15.59 3.84
C TYR A 22 -8.37 -14.24 4.59
N LEU A 23 -7.41 -13.39 4.22
CA LEU A 23 -7.25 -12.09 4.86
C LEU A 23 -8.45 -11.18 4.58
N ALA A 24 -8.95 -11.18 3.33
CA ALA A 24 -10.17 -10.47 2.98
C ALA A 24 -11.37 -10.94 3.84
N GLU A 25 -11.55 -12.24 4.00
CA GLU A 25 -12.60 -12.80 4.85
C GLU A 25 -12.49 -12.33 6.30
N LYS A 26 -11.28 -12.36 6.89
CA LYS A 26 -11.07 -11.89 8.27
C LYS A 26 -11.39 -10.41 8.44
N ILE A 27 -11.04 -9.57 7.47
CA ILE A 27 -11.37 -8.15 7.49
C ILE A 27 -12.89 -7.95 7.37
N ILE A 28 -13.56 -8.66 6.45
CA ILE A 28 -15.02 -8.58 6.29
C ILE A 28 -15.73 -8.99 7.59
N GLN A 29 -15.31 -10.09 8.20
CA GLN A 29 -15.87 -10.58 9.47
C GLN A 29 -15.75 -9.51 10.55
N LYS A 30 -14.56 -8.91 10.72
CA LYS A 30 -14.34 -7.86 11.73
C LYS A 30 -15.13 -6.58 11.42
N ALA A 31 -15.20 -6.19 10.15
CA ALA A 31 -15.93 -5.01 9.71
C ALA A 31 -17.45 -5.11 9.94
N LYS A 32 -18.03 -6.31 9.83
CA LYS A 32 -19.46 -6.56 10.12
C LYS A 32 -19.86 -6.29 11.57
N GLU A 33 -18.90 -6.25 12.50
CA GLU A 33 -19.14 -5.92 13.91
C GLU A 33 -19.23 -4.40 14.17
N ILE A 34 -19.19 -3.58 13.10
CA ILE A 34 -19.06 -2.12 13.17
C ILE A 34 -20.17 -1.47 12.36
N ASP A 35 -21.06 -0.76 13.05
CA ASP A 35 -22.16 -0.03 12.41
C ASP A 35 -21.66 1.09 11.50
N GLY A 36 -22.35 1.32 10.39
CA GLY A 36 -22.06 2.42 9.46
C GLY A 36 -20.86 2.19 8.54
N LEU A 37 -20.22 1.01 8.61
CA LEU A 37 -19.10 0.65 7.75
C LEU A 37 -19.57 -0.16 6.55
N LYS A 38 -19.39 0.36 5.33
CA LYS A 38 -19.69 -0.35 4.09
C LYS A 38 -18.46 -1.14 3.65
N VAL A 39 -18.67 -2.40 3.25
CA VAL A 39 -17.62 -3.29 2.75
C VAL A 39 -17.87 -3.62 1.29
N THR A 40 -16.82 -3.58 0.47
CA THR A 40 -16.84 -4.02 -0.93
C THR A 40 -15.57 -4.81 -1.20
N VAL A 41 -15.66 -5.88 -1.98
CA VAL A 41 -14.50 -6.66 -2.40
C VAL A 41 -14.47 -6.72 -3.91
N LEU A 42 -13.33 -6.38 -4.50
CA LEU A 42 -13.08 -6.46 -5.93
C LEU A 42 -12.15 -7.64 -6.14
N ALA A 43 -12.72 -8.76 -6.59
CA ALA A 43 -11.94 -9.93 -6.98
C ALA A 43 -11.43 -9.76 -8.42
N LYS A 44 -10.86 -10.82 -9.00
CA LYS A 44 -10.27 -10.82 -10.35
C LYS A 44 -11.21 -10.26 -11.42
N LYS A 45 -12.48 -10.64 -11.38
CA LYS A 45 -13.49 -10.24 -12.36
C LYS A 45 -13.78 -8.73 -12.30
N GLU A 46 -13.94 -8.18 -11.10
CA GLU A 46 -14.18 -6.76 -10.89
C GLU A 46 -12.94 -5.94 -11.26
N ALA A 47 -11.76 -6.37 -10.82
CA ALA A 47 -10.49 -5.74 -11.15
C ALA A 47 -10.25 -5.68 -12.68
N THR A 48 -10.60 -6.76 -13.40
CA THR A 48 -10.49 -6.82 -14.88
C THR A 48 -11.42 -5.80 -15.54
N LYS A 49 -12.66 -5.68 -15.08
CA LYS A 49 -13.62 -4.70 -15.63
C LYS A 49 -13.19 -3.25 -15.39
N LEU A 50 -12.53 -3.00 -14.26
CA LEU A 50 -12.02 -1.68 -13.89
C LEU A 50 -10.69 -1.35 -14.58
N GLY A 51 -10.07 -2.31 -15.29
CA GLY A 51 -8.77 -2.11 -15.94
C GLY A 51 -7.61 -2.01 -14.94
N MET A 52 -7.73 -2.64 -13.76
CA MET A 52 -6.66 -2.70 -12.75
C MET A 52 -5.58 -3.71 -13.15
N ASN A 53 -4.96 -3.49 -14.31
CA ASN A 53 -4.08 -4.49 -14.92
C ASN A 53 -2.72 -4.59 -14.24
N LEU A 54 -2.25 -3.55 -13.52
CA LEU A 54 -1.02 -3.67 -12.73
C LEU A 54 -1.25 -4.60 -11.54
N PHE A 55 -2.39 -4.47 -10.86
CA PHE A 55 -2.78 -5.38 -9.79
C PHE A 55 -2.91 -6.83 -10.29
N LEU A 56 -3.54 -7.01 -11.46
CA LEU A 56 -3.69 -8.33 -12.08
C LEU A 56 -2.36 -8.91 -12.60
N ALA A 57 -1.43 -8.07 -13.06
CA ALA A 57 -0.12 -8.50 -13.51
C ALA A 57 0.71 -9.09 -12.36
N VAL A 58 0.69 -8.45 -11.18
CA VAL A 58 1.35 -9.00 -9.98
C VAL A 58 0.75 -10.35 -9.58
N ASN A 59 -0.58 -10.47 -9.62
CA ASN A 59 -1.27 -11.71 -9.29
C ASN A 59 -1.09 -12.84 -10.34
N ALA A 60 -0.62 -12.55 -11.56
CA ALA A 60 -0.72 -13.45 -12.69
C ALA A 60 -0.06 -14.84 -12.47
N GLY A 61 0.93 -14.93 -11.59
CA GLY A 61 1.59 -16.20 -11.21
C GLY A 61 0.89 -17.00 -10.11
N SER A 62 -0.15 -16.45 -9.50
CA SER A 62 -0.80 -17.01 -8.33
C SER A 62 -1.84 -18.07 -8.67
N ILE A 63 -2.03 -18.99 -7.72
CA ILE A 63 -3.19 -19.89 -7.67
C ILE A 63 -4.34 -19.31 -6.84
N TYR A 64 -4.10 -18.24 -6.09
CA TYR A 64 -5.08 -17.54 -5.26
C TYR A 64 -5.56 -16.30 -6.00
N GLU A 65 -6.86 -16.03 -5.92
CA GLU A 65 -7.42 -14.85 -6.56
C GLU A 65 -7.07 -13.57 -5.78
N PRO A 66 -6.76 -12.48 -6.49
CA PRO A 66 -6.46 -11.21 -5.85
C PRO A 66 -7.75 -10.62 -5.26
N GLN A 67 -7.63 -9.96 -4.11
CA GLN A 67 -8.73 -9.35 -3.38
C GLN A 67 -8.41 -7.89 -3.03
N ALA A 68 -9.02 -6.94 -3.71
CA ALA A 68 -9.00 -5.55 -3.25
C ALA A 68 -10.18 -5.31 -2.31
N VAL A 69 -9.88 -5.15 -1.01
CA VAL A 69 -10.89 -4.98 0.04
C VAL A 69 -11.06 -3.49 0.32
N VAL A 70 -12.28 -3.00 0.13
CA VAL A 70 -12.64 -1.60 0.29
C VAL A 70 -13.58 -1.43 1.48
N LEU A 71 -13.19 -0.55 2.41
CA LEU A 71 -13.97 -0.15 3.57
C LEU A 71 -14.35 1.32 3.42
N GLU A 72 -15.63 1.66 3.48
CA GLU A 72 -16.12 3.02 3.29
C GLU A 72 -16.94 3.45 4.51
N TYR A 73 -16.49 4.52 5.16
CA TYR A 73 -17.12 5.11 6.34
C TYR A 73 -17.40 6.59 6.10
N ILE A 74 -18.64 7.00 6.31
CA ILE A 74 -19.12 8.38 6.18
C ILE A 74 -19.58 8.84 7.57
N GLY A 75 -18.76 9.64 8.24
CA GLY A 75 -19.03 10.18 9.58
C GLY A 75 -19.57 11.61 9.58
N ASP A 76 -19.39 12.35 8.48
CA ASP A 76 -19.93 13.71 8.30
C ASP A 76 -20.15 13.99 6.81
N GLU A 77 -21.40 14.05 6.34
CA GLU A 77 -21.73 14.26 4.92
C GLU A 77 -21.17 15.56 4.32
N ASN A 78 -20.76 16.53 5.14
CA ASN A 78 -20.21 17.81 4.68
C ASN A 78 -18.69 17.77 4.45
N GLU A 79 -18.00 16.75 4.93
CA GLU A 79 -16.55 16.63 4.83
C GLU A 79 -16.12 15.89 3.55
N PRO A 80 -15.02 16.29 2.90
CA PRO A 80 -14.50 15.55 1.76
C PRO A 80 -13.95 14.18 2.19
N LYS A 81 -14.03 13.21 1.28
CA LYS A 81 -13.55 11.84 1.53
C LYS A 81 -12.04 11.75 1.35
N LYS A 82 -11.37 11.19 2.35
CA LYS A 82 -9.92 10.91 2.33
C LYS A 82 -9.69 9.41 2.15
N ALA A 83 -8.66 9.02 1.41
CA ALA A 83 -8.33 7.61 1.20
C ALA A 83 -7.17 7.14 2.08
N LEU A 84 -7.29 5.92 2.58
CA LEU A 84 -6.26 5.13 3.24
C LEU A 84 -5.93 3.91 2.35
N VAL A 85 -4.83 3.96 1.61
CA VAL A 85 -4.45 2.94 0.62
C VAL A 85 -3.31 2.10 1.20
N GLY A 86 -3.39 0.77 1.13
CA GLY A 86 -2.36 -0.10 1.72
C GLY A 86 -1.91 -1.24 0.80
N LYS A 87 -0.58 -1.46 0.76
CA LYS A 87 0.04 -2.63 0.12
C LYS A 87 -0.35 -3.89 0.87
N GLY A 88 -0.90 -4.87 0.14
CA GLY A 88 -1.44 -6.12 0.67
C GLY A 88 -0.73 -7.37 0.13
N ILE A 89 0.59 -7.33 -0.11
CA ILE A 89 1.29 -8.50 -0.65
C ILE A 89 1.41 -9.57 0.43
N THR A 90 0.58 -10.60 0.33
CA THR A 90 0.37 -11.61 1.36
C THR A 90 1.59 -12.51 1.57
N PHE A 91 2.34 -12.72 0.49
CA PHE A 91 3.69 -13.24 0.52
C PHE A 91 4.41 -12.80 -0.75
N ASP A 92 5.63 -12.32 -0.59
CA ASP A 92 6.45 -11.84 -1.69
C ASP A 92 7.65 -12.75 -1.94
N SER A 93 7.63 -13.47 -3.05
CA SER A 93 8.79 -14.22 -3.53
C SER A 93 9.71 -13.40 -4.44
N GLY A 94 9.22 -12.26 -4.93
CA GLY A 94 9.81 -11.47 -6.00
C GLY A 94 9.44 -11.87 -7.42
N GLY A 95 8.63 -12.92 -7.60
CA GLY A 95 8.28 -13.39 -8.93
C GLY A 95 9.51 -13.90 -9.69
N TYR A 96 9.66 -13.56 -10.96
CA TYR A 96 10.83 -13.98 -11.75
C TYR A 96 12.13 -13.29 -11.34
N ASN A 97 12.06 -12.11 -10.73
CA ASN A 97 13.14 -11.49 -9.95
C ASN A 97 13.19 -12.12 -8.53
N LEU A 98 13.38 -13.44 -8.47
CA LEU A 98 13.28 -14.20 -7.23
C LEU A 98 14.22 -13.66 -6.14
N LYS A 99 13.65 -13.37 -4.96
CA LYS A 99 14.42 -12.96 -3.78
C LYS A 99 15.42 -14.04 -3.36
N PRO A 100 16.66 -13.67 -3.02
CA PRO A 100 17.59 -14.57 -2.33
C PRO A 100 16.99 -15.07 -1.01
N THR A 101 17.34 -16.30 -0.59
CA THR A 101 16.75 -16.97 0.60
C THR A 101 16.71 -16.10 1.86
N LYS A 102 17.77 -15.33 2.13
CA LYS A 102 17.85 -14.45 3.31
C LYS A 102 16.83 -13.30 3.32
N TYR A 103 16.27 -12.95 2.16
CA TYR A 103 15.30 -11.88 1.99
C TYR A 103 13.86 -12.41 1.84
N LEU A 104 13.67 -13.73 1.77
CA LEU A 104 12.34 -14.36 1.80
C LEU A 104 11.77 -14.43 3.22
N GLU A 105 12.64 -14.56 4.23
CA GLU A 105 12.21 -14.53 5.62
C GLU A 105 11.61 -13.16 5.96
N GLY A 106 10.41 -13.17 6.55
CA GLY A 106 9.69 -11.94 6.89
C GLY A 106 8.72 -11.45 5.81
N MET A 107 8.73 -11.99 4.59
CA MET A 107 7.84 -11.53 3.51
C MET A 107 6.34 -11.80 3.72
N LYS A 108 5.96 -12.50 4.79
CA LYS A 108 4.56 -12.53 5.26
C LYS A 108 4.07 -11.16 5.75
N PHE A 109 4.98 -10.27 6.12
CA PHE A 109 4.64 -8.92 6.58
C PHE A 109 4.45 -7.94 5.42
N ASP A 110 4.60 -8.38 4.18
CA ASP A 110 4.53 -7.49 3.02
C ASP A 110 3.09 -7.01 2.67
N MET A 111 2.13 -7.42 3.50
CA MET A 111 0.74 -7.00 3.53
C MET A 111 0.42 -6.00 4.66
N SER A 112 1.43 -5.56 5.41
CA SER A 112 1.27 -4.75 6.61
C SER A 112 0.56 -3.43 6.33
N GLY A 113 0.86 -2.80 5.19
CA GLY A 113 0.23 -1.55 4.77
C GLY A 113 -1.30 -1.66 4.73
N ALA A 114 -1.81 -2.69 4.05
CA ALA A 114 -3.24 -2.99 3.98
C ALA A 114 -3.85 -3.31 5.36
N ALA A 115 -3.14 -4.12 6.17
CA ALA A 115 -3.59 -4.45 7.52
C ALA A 115 -3.79 -3.20 8.39
N ILE A 116 -2.81 -2.29 8.34
CA ILE A 116 -2.78 -1.04 9.11
C ILE A 116 -3.87 -0.08 8.64
N MET A 117 -3.98 0.15 7.33
CA MET A 117 -4.92 1.10 6.75
C MET A 117 -6.38 0.69 7.01
N LEU A 118 -6.71 -0.57 6.78
CA LEU A 118 -8.07 -1.07 6.99
C LEU A 118 -8.42 -1.13 8.49
N SER A 119 -7.47 -1.49 9.35
CA SER A 119 -7.64 -1.42 10.81
C SER A 119 -7.89 0.01 11.30
N THR A 120 -7.25 1.00 10.69
CA THR A 120 -7.48 2.42 11.02
C THR A 120 -8.88 2.87 10.64
N VAL A 121 -9.37 2.52 9.44
CA VAL A 121 -10.76 2.82 9.03
C VAL A 121 -11.77 2.21 9.99
N MET A 122 -11.58 0.94 10.37
CA MET A 122 -12.43 0.28 11.34
C MET A 122 -12.40 0.97 12.72
N ALA A 123 -11.23 1.44 13.16
CA ALA A 123 -11.10 2.19 14.42
C ALA A 123 -11.88 3.52 14.40
N LEU A 124 -11.79 4.27 13.31
CA LEU A 124 -12.51 5.53 13.12
C LEU A 124 -14.02 5.30 13.07
N ALA A 125 -14.48 4.28 12.35
CA ALA A 125 -15.89 3.92 12.28
C ALA A 125 -16.45 3.46 13.65
N LYS A 126 -15.68 2.66 14.40
CA LYS A 126 -16.10 2.10 15.69
C LYS A 126 -16.43 3.18 16.73
N ILE A 127 -15.68 4.27 16.74
CA ILE A 127 -15.90 5.40 17.65
C ILE A 127 -16.81 6.48 17.07
N LYS A 128 -17.32 6.27 15.84
CA LYS A 128 -18.14 7.22 15.09
C LYS A 128 -17.43 8.57 14.90
N ALA A 129 -16.16 8.53 14.49
CA ALA A 129 -15.35 9.73 14.21
C ALA A 129 -16.05 10.63 13.17
N LYS A 130 -15.97 11.95 13.34
CA LYS A 130 -16.54 12.90 12.37
C LYS A 130 -15.65 13.10 11.15
N VAL A 131 -15.47 12.03 10.36
CA VAL A 131 -14.61 12.03 9.17
C VAL A 131 -15.16 11.10 8.10
N ASN A 132 -14.92 11.45 6.84
CA ASN A 132 -15.21 10.58 5.70
C ASN A 132 -13.93 9.90 5.23
N VAL A 133 -13.87 8.57 5.35
CA VAL A 133 -12.69 7.78 4.96
C VAL A 133 -13.08 6.60 4.09
N VAL A 134 -12.26 6.35 3.07
CA VAL A 134 -12.27 5.11 2.30
C VAL A 134 -10.92 4.41 2.45
N GLY A 135 -10.93 3.20 2.98
CA GLY A 135 -9.77 2.32 3.02
C GLY A 135 -9.78 1.36 1.85
N ILE A 136 -8.63 1.11 1.24
CA ILE A 136 -8.44 0.00 0.30
C ILE A 136 -7.17 -0.78 0.64
N GLY A 137 -7.30 -2.10 0.79
CA GLY A 137 -6.17 -3.02 0.90
C GLY A 137 -6.06 -3.85 -0.37
N MET A 138 -4.92 -3.76 -1.04
CA MET A 138 -4.66 -4.43 -2.31
C MET A 138 -4.04 -5.81 -2.08
N PHE A 139 -4.86 -6.83 -1.77
CA PHE A 139 -4.35 -8.15 -1.43
C PHE A 139 -4.09 -9.05 -2.65
N THR A 140 -2.85 -9.48 -2.79
CA THR A 140 -2.40 -10.55 -3.71
C THR A 140 -1.15 -11.18 -3.11
N ASP A 141 -0.67 -12.32 -3.58
CA ASP A 141 0.75 -12.68 -3.45
C ASP A 141 1.52 -12.32 -4.72
N ASN A 142 2.85 -12.40 -4.63
CA ASN A 142 3.76 -12.29 -5.76
C ASN A 142 4.54 -13.61 -5.86
N ARG A 143 4.10 -14.49 -6.76
CA ARG A 143 4.62 -15.85 -6.91
C ARG A 143 5.20 -16.09 -8.30
N ILE A 144 6.24 -16.92 -8.37
CA ILE A 144 6.59 -17.62 -9.60
C ILE A 144 5.45 -18.58 -9.96
N GLY A 145 5.05 -18.56 -11.22
CA GLY A 145 4.05 -19.45 -11.78
C GLY A 145 4.15 -19.50 -13.31
N SER A 146 3.46 -20.45 -13.93
CA SER A 146 3.47 -20.63 -15.39
C SER A 146 2.94 -19.43 -16.16
N THR A 147 2.16 -18.59 -15.51
CA THR A 147 1.56 -17.35 -16.06
C THR A 147 2.07 -16.10 -15.35
N ALA A 148 3.11 -16.21 -14.52
CA ALA A 148 3.69 -15.06 -13.85
C ALA A 148 4.22 -14.04 -14.86
N THR A 149 4.05 -12.77 -14.53
CA THR A 149 4.54 -11.65 -15.34
C THR A 149 6.05 -11.74 -15.49
N LEU A 150 6.54 -11.59 -16.73
CA LEU A 150 7.96 -11.63 -17.04
C LEU A 150 8.57 -10.22 -16.91
N PRO A 151 9.86 -10.11 -16.58
CA PRO A 151 10.60 -8.86 -16.73
C PRO A 151 10.46 -8.32 -18.17
N GLN A 152 10.47 -7.00 -18.31
CA GLN A 152 10.25 -6.25 -19.56
C GLN A 152 8.82 -6.35 -20.12
N SER A 153 7.86 -6.91 -19.35
CA SER A 153 6.45 -6.85 -19.73
C SER A 153 5.94 -5.41 -19.65
N VAL A 154 5.21 -4.96 -20.66
CA VAL A 154 4.53 -3.65 -20.64
C VAL A 154 3.06 -3.83 -20.30
N VAL A 155 2.61 -3.17 -19.25
CA VAL A 155 1.24 -3.28 -18.73
C VAL A 155 0.58 -1.91 -18.65
N LYS A 156 -0.64 -1.79 -19.16
CA LYS A 156 -1.43 -0.56 -19.08
C LYS A 156 -2.21 -0.49 -17.76
N SER A 157 -1.88 0.47 -16.91
CA SER A 157 -2.53 0.71 -15.62
C SER A 157 -3.96 1.25 -15.73
N MET A 158 -4.66 1.29 -14.59
CA MET A 158 -6.02 1.83 -14.49
C MET A 158 -6.09 3.31 -14.87
N ASN A 159 -5.06 4.12 -14.57
CA ASN A 159 -5.07 5.54 -14.92
C ASN A 159 -4.82 5.78 -16.42
N GLY A 160 -4.31 4.77 -17.12
CA GLY A 160 -4.04 4.77 -18.55
C GLY A 160 -2.55 4.75 -18.92
N LEU A 161 -1.65 5.02 -17.97
CA LEU A 161 -0.20 4.95 -18.18
C LEU A 161 0.24 3.52 -18.43
N THR A 162 1.17 3.35 -19.36
CA THR A 162 1.88 2.10 -19.60
C THR A 162 3.11 2.03 -18.70
N VAL A 163 3.30 0.86 -18.07
CA VAL A 163 4.42 0.59 -17.16
C VAL A 163 5.22 -0.59 -17.70
N GLU A 164 6.52 -0.39 -17.90
CA GLU A 164 7.47 -1.48 -18.15
C GLU A 164 7.87 -2.10 -16.80
N ILE A 165 7.66 -3.40 -16.66
CA ILE A 165 7.94 -4.15 -15.44
C ILE A 165 9.35 -4.73 -15.57
N ASP A 166 10.37 -3.97 -15.21
CA ASP A 166 11.77 -4.40 -15.27
C ASP A 166 12.17 -5.29 -14.08
N ASP A 167 11.54 -5.09 -12.92
CA ASP A 167 11.76 -5.91 -11.73
C ASP A 167 10.42 -6.38 -11.14
N THR A 168 10.14 -7.68 -11.20
CA THR A 168 8.92 -8.24 -10.63
C THR A 168 8.90 -8.27 -9.10
N ASP A 169 10.01 -7.95 -8.43
CA ASP A 169 10.14 -7.74 -6.97
C ASP A 169 9.87 -6.27 -6.56
N ALA A 170 9.61 -5.40 -7.54
CA ALA A 170 9.07 -4.06 -7.33
C ALA A 170 7.56 -4.05 -7.60
N GLU A 171 6.85 -5.04 -7.08
CA GLU A 171 5.42 -5.29 -7.32
C GLU A 171 4.50 -4.42 -6.46
N GLY A 172 4.92 -4.07 -5.24
CA GLY A 172 4.08 -3.33 -4.29
C GLY A 172 3.57 -2.02 -4.87
N ARG A 173 4.44 -1.28 -5.57
CA ARG A 173 4.06 -0.03 -6.22
C ARG A 173 3.07 -0.22 -7.37
N LEU A 174 3.11 -1.38 -8.04
CA LEU A 174 2.19 -1.73 -9.12
C LEU A 174 0.77 -1.92 -8.60
N VAL A 175 0.59 -2.69 -7.51
CA VAL A 175 -0.74 -2.91 -6.94
C VAL A 175 -1.31 -1.64 -6.33
N LEU A 176 -0.46 -0.81 -5.72
CA LEU A 176 -0.82 0.48 -5.13
C LEU A 176 -1.25 1.49 -6.19
N ALA A 177 -0.57 1.56 -7.34
CA ALA A 177 -0.91 2.47 -8.44
C ALA A 177 -2.38 2.34 -8.88
N ASP A 178 -2.84 1.12 -9.10
CA ASP A 178 -4.25 0.86 -9.43
C ASP A 178 -5.18 1.14 -8.23
N GLY A 179 -4.75 0.81 -7.00
CA GLY A 179 -5.50 1.11 -5.78
C GLY A 179 -5.74 2.61 -5.53
N ILE A 180 -4.70 3.44 -5.76
CA ILE A 180 -4.77 4.90 -5.68
C ILE A 180 -5.73 5.44 -6.74
N THR A 181 -5.57 4.99 -7.98
CA THR A 181 -6.45 5.41 -9.09
C THR A 181 -7.91 5.06 -8.79
N TYR A 182 -8.16 3.85 -8.28
CA TYR A 182 -9.49 3.38 -7.91
C TYR A 182 -10.16 4.29 -6.87
N VAL A 183 -9.50 4.61 -5.76
CA VAL A 183 -10.12 5.43 -4.72
C VAL A 183 -10.39 6.86 -5.18
N ILE A 184 -9.60 7.38 -6.10
CA ILE A 184 -9.83 8.70 -6.70
C ILE A 184 -11.07 8.66 -7.59
N ARG A 185 -11.11 7.75 -8.57
CA ARG A 185 -12.15 7.73 -9.61
C ARG A 185 -13.47 7.14 -9.13
N GLU A 186 -13.42 5.99 -8.45
CA GLU A 186 -14.62 5.23 -8.06
C GLU A 186 -15.17 5.64 -6.69
N LYS A 187 -14.30 6.21 -5.83
CA LYS A 187 -14.66 6.62 -4.47
C LYS A 187 -14.60 8.12 -4.24
N GLN A 188 -14.17 8.88 -5.26
CA GLN A 188 -14.12 10.35 -5.23
C GLN A 188 -13.29 10.89 -4.06
N ALA A 189 -12.25 10.15 -3.67
CA ALA A 189 -11.34 10.60 -2.64
C ALA A 189 -10.56 11.83 -3.12
N THR A 190 -10.49 12.86 -2.27
CA THR A 190 -9.85 14.12 -2.61
C THR A 190 -8.42 14.21 -2.10
N GLU A 191 -7.99 13.26 -1.28
CA GLU A 191 -6.68 13.22 -0.63
C GLU A 191 -6.33 11.78 -0.28
N ILE A 192 -5.06 11.42 -0.42
CA ILE A 192 -4.57 10.04 -0.34
C ILE A 192 -3.48 9.93 0.72
N TRP A 193 -3.61 8.93 1.58
CA TRP A 193 -2.58 8.51 2.51
C TRP A 193 -2.32 7.03 2.25
N GLU A 194 -1.09 6.70 1.90
CA GLU A 194 -0.70 5.37 1.47
C GLU A 194 0.40 4.83 2.38
N ALA A 195 0.31 3.55 2.76
CA ALA A 195 1.37 2.89 3.52
C ALA A 195 1.70 1.53 2.93
N SER A 196 3.00 1.27 2.86
CA SER A 196 3.54 0.06 2.27
C SER A 196 4.89 -0.30 2.85
N THR A 197 5.13 -1.60 2.96
CA THR A 197 6.47 -2.18 3.12
C THR A 197 7.15 -2.15 1.75
N LEU A 198 7.59 -0.97 1.31
CA LEU A 198 7.84 -0.75 -0.11
C LEU A 198 9.28 -1.02 -0.52
N THR A 199 10.26 -0.55 0.25
CA THR A 199 11.65 -0.59 -0.20
C THR A 199 12.65 -1.06 0.85
N GLY A 200 13.62 -1.86 0.42
CA GLY A 200 14.80 -2.17 1.25
C GLY A 200 15.73 -0.96 1.42
N SER A 201 15.65 0.02 0.53
CA SER A 201 16.46 1.24 0.58
C SER A 201 16.04 2.16 1.73
N VAL A 202 14.75 2.24 2.09
CA VAL A 202 14.33 2.96 3.31
C VAL A 202 14.89 2.31 4.57
N VAL A 203 14.97 0.98 4.61
CA VAL A 203 15.54 0.23 5.74
C VAL A 203 17.03 0.52 5.84
N SER A 204 17.73 0.60 4.71
CA SER A 204 19.15 0.96 4.67
C SER A 204 19.39 2.39 5.18
N ALA A 205 18.46 3.32 4.90
CA ALA A 205 18.58 4.72 5.29
C ALA A 205 18.18 4.99 6.76
N LEU A 206 17.09 4.39 7.24
CA LEU A 206 16.46 4.72 8.52
C LEU A 206 16.49 3.58 9.54
N GLY A 207 16.91 2.38 9.12
CA GLY A 207 16.89 1.17 9.94
C GLY A 207 15.47 0.79 10.38
N SER A 208 15.38 0.02 11.46
CA SER A 208 14.10 -0.34 12.08
C SER A 208 13.58 0.71 13.07
N TYR A 209 14.08 1.94 12.95
CA TYR A 209 13.91 2.97 13.99
C TYR A 209 12.90 4.05 13.61
N ALA A 210 12.65 4.27 12.32
CA ALA A 210 11.73 5.28 11.83
C ALA A 210 11.10 4.86 10.50
N THR A 211 9.83 5.21 10.31
CA THR A 211 9.13 5.12 9.03
C THR A 211 9.60 6.23 8.10
N GLY A 212 9.85 5.91 6.83
CA GLY A 212 10.11 6.91 5.80
C GLY A 212 8.81 7.56 5.34
N VAL A 213 8.81 8.88 5.17
CA VAL A 213 7.62 9.64 4.75
C VAL A 213 7.94 10.46 3.51
N PHE A 214 7.11 10.33 2.49
CA PHE A 214 7.26 11.06 1.24
C PHE A 214 5.99 11.86 0.98
N THR A 215 6.14 13.17 0.79
CA THR A 215 5.03 14.05 0.43
C THR A 215 5.56 15.34 -0.16
N HIS A 216 4.83 15.88 -1.14
CA HIS A 216 5.03 17.23 -1.68
C HIS A 216 4.32 18.31 -0.83
N CYS A 217 3.51 17.90 0.16
CA CYS A 217 2.70 18.83 0.95
C CYS A 217 3.29 19.10 2.33
N ASP A 218 3.93 20.25 2.50
CA ASP A 218 4.51 20.67 3.79
C ASP A 218 3.48 20.72 4.92
N LYS A 219 2.24 21.13 4.62
CA LYS A 219 1.15 21.13 5.61
C LYS A 219 0.85 19.73 6.13
N ARG A 220 0.88 18.71 5.26
CA ARG A 220 0.66 17.31 5.67
C ARG A 220 1.86 16.75 6.42
N TRP A 221 3.08 17.07 5.98
CA TRP A 221 4.27 16.72 6.73
C TRP A 221 4.23 17.25 8.16
N LYS A 222 3.84 18.52 8.38
CA LYS A 222 3.76 19.10 9.73
C LYS A 222 2.73 18.40 10.63
N ILE A 223 1.63 17.92 10.04
CA ILE A 223 0.66 17.08 10.76
C ILE A 223 1.31 15.75 11.16
N VAL A 224 1.97 15.06 10.23
CA VAL A 224 2.67 13.80 10.50
C VAL A 224 3.76 13.98 11.56
N GLU A 225 4.59 15.00 11.42
CA GLU A 225 5.71 15.30 12.33
C GLU A 225 5.23 15.59 13.75
N SER A 226 4.08 16.26 13.90
CA SER A 226 3.52 16.54 15.23
C SER A 226 2.86 15.31 15.85
N VAL A 227 2.07 14.56 15.07
CA VAL A 227 1.34 13.39 15.59
C VAL A 227 2.27 12.21 15.86
N SER A 228 3.33 12.01 15.07
CA SER A 228 4.36 10.98 15.30
C SER A 228 5.03 11.12 16.67
N LYS A 229 5.27 12.35 17.13
CA LYS A 229 5.81 12.63 18.46
C LYS A 229 4.82 12.22 19.57
N PHE A 230 3.53 12.45 19.35
CA PHE A 230 2.47 12.09 20.30
C PHE A 230 2.22 10.58 20.35
N SER A 231 2.15 9.92 19.20
CA SER A 231 1.90 8.48 19.09
C SER A 231 3.09 7.64 19.56
N GLY A 232 4.31 8.21 19.51
CA GLY A 232 5.57 7.54 19.79
C GLY A 232 6.14 6.78 18.58
N GLU A 233 5.53 6.92 17.41
CA GLU A 233 5.93 6.24 16.17
C GLU A 233 6.83 7.17 15.37
N ARG A 234 8.15 6.97 15.44
CA ARG A 234 9.14 7.86 14.79
C ARG A 234 9.00 7.83 13.27
N MET A 235 9.11 9.00 12.66
CA MET A 235 9.02 9.17 11.21
C MET A 235 10.03 10.20 10.73
N TRP A 236 10.50 10.03 9.49
CA TRP A 236 11.41 10.97 8.86
C TRP A 236 10.98 11.28 7.44
N ARG A 237 10.92 12.57 7.07
CA ARG A 237 10.59 12.96 5.69
C ARG A 237 11.80 12.79 4.80
N LEU A 238 11.63 12.03 3.74
CA LEU A 238 12.60 11.81 2.68
C LEU A 238 12.24 12.65 1.44
N PRO A 239 13.23 13.00 0.60
CA PRO A 239 13.02 13.93 -0.51
C PRO A 239 12.25 13.30 -1.67
N LEU A 240 11.46 14.13 -2.35
CA LEU A 240 10.83 13.84 -3.64
C LEU A 240 11.22 14.95 -4.63
N TYR A 241 12.42 14.84 -5.20
CA TYR A 241 12.87 15.73 -6.25
C TYR A 241 12.39 15.27 -7.64
N GLU A 242 12.39 16.19 -8.60
CA GLU A 242 11.91 15.96 -9.97
C GLU A 242 12.78 14.91 -10.69
N GLU A 243 14.09 14.93 -10.44
CA GLU A 243 15.09 14.04 -11.02
C GLU A 243 14.80 12.56 -10.70
N HIS A 244 14.21 12.27 -9.54
CA HIS A 244 13.79 10.90 -9.21
C HIS A 244 12.72 10.37 -10.17
N LEU A 245 11.80 11.23 -10.59
CA LEU A 245 10.74 10.87 -11.54
C LEU A 245 11.26 10.87 -12.99
N GLU A 246 12.14 11.81 -13.33
CA GLU A 246 12.80 11.82 -14.64
C GLU A 246 13.54 10.52 -14.90
N GLU A 247 14.25 9.98 -13.90
CA GLU A 247 14.92 8.68 -14.04
C GLU A 247 13.94 7.52 -14.25
N VAL A 248 12.83 7.49 -13.50
CA VAL A 248 11.74 6.51 -13.66
C VAL A 248 11.13 6.55 -15.07
N ARG A 249 11.05 7.72 -15.70
CA ARG A 249 10.58 7.89 -17.09
C ARG A 249 11.66 7.51 -18.10
N ASN A 250 12.89 7.97 -17.90
CA ASN A 250 13.99 7.81 -18.86
C ASN A 250 14.51 6.37 -18.95
N ASP A 251 14.41 5.59 -17.87
CA ASP A 251 14.82 4.19 -17.89
C ASP A 251 13.82 3.26 -18.59
N ALA A 252 12.56 3.71 -18.76
CA ALA A 252 11.56 3.01 -19.54
C ALA A 252 11.89 3.07 -21.03
N ILE A 253 11.94 1.90 -21.67
CA ILE A 253 12.28 1.75 -23.09
C ILE A 253 11.00 1.71 -23.94
N ASN A 254 9.99 0.96 -23.48
CA ASN A 254 8.79 0.64 -24.28
C ASN A 254 7.47 1.10 -23.64
N ALA A 255 7.54 1.92 -22.59
CA ALA A 255 6.40 2.36 -21.80
C ALA A 255 6.56 3.82 -21.34
N ASP A 256 5.53 4.39 -20.71
CA ASP A 256 5.57 5.75 -20.18
C ASP A 256 6.51 5.87 -18.97
N ILE A 257 6.59 4.82 -18.14
CA ILE A 257 7.46 4.72 -16.96
C ILE A 257 7.92 3.27 -16.72
N THR A 258 9.02 3.07 -15.99
CA THR A 258 9.43 1.75 -15.49
C THR A 258 9.10 1.59 -14.01
N ASN A 259 8.77 0.38 -13.57
CA ASN A 259 8.56 0.12 -12.15
C ASN A 259 9.87 0.04 -11.35
N ALA A 260 11.01 -0.20 -12.00
CA ALA A 260 12.31 -0.30 -11.36
C ALA A 260 13.40 0.28 -12.26
N THR A 261 14.10 1.29 -11.75
CA THR A 261 15.22 1.92 -12.44
C THR A 261 16.47 1.06 -12.35
N LYS A 262 17.37 1.19 -13.34
CA LYS A 262 18.64 0.44 -13.43
C LYS A 262 19.66 0.89 -12.39
N ASN A 263 19.66 2.18 -12.04
CA ASN A 263 20.45 2.70 -10.93
C ASN A 263 19.67 2.49 -9.62
N TYR A 264 20.36 2.07 -8.56
CA TYR A 264 19.77 1.81 -7.23
C TYR A 264 19.88 3.01 -6.27
N GLU A 265 20.55 4.09 -6.65
CA GLU A 265 20.64 5.29 -5.84
C GLU A 265 19.27 5.92 -5.62
N ALA A 266 18.99 6.39 -4.40
CA ALA A 266 17.72 7.01 -4.02
C ALA A 266 16.46 6.18 -4.37
N GLU A 267 16.57 4.84 -4.38
CA GLU A 267 15.50 3.94 -4.82
C GLU A 267 14.17 4.18 -4.07
N SER A 268 14.18 4.45 -2.77
CA SER A 268 12.96 4.78 -2.00
C SER A 268 12.26 6.03 -2.52
N SER A 269 13.03 7.04 -2.93
CA SER A 269 12.49 8.27 -3.50
C SER A 269 11.95 8.04 -4.92
N LYS A 270 12.60 7.18 -5.70
CA LYS A 270 12.13 6.80 -7.05
C LYS A 270 10.87 5.94 -6.99
N ALA A 271 10.78 5.01 -6.04
CA ALA A 271 9.57 4.24 -5.76
C ALA A 271 8.39 5.15 -5.37
N ALA A 272 8.64 6.13 -4.50
CA ALA A 272 7.64 7.11 -4.12
C ALA A 272 7.26 8.06 -5.27
N SER A 273 8.22 8.43 -6.14
CA SER A 273 7.96 9.19 -7.37
C SER A 273 7.13 8.40 -8.39
N PHE A 274 7.37 7.09 -8.55
CA PHE A 274 6.52 6.22 -9.37
C PHE A 274 5.05 6.30 -8.90
N LEU A 275 4.81 6.19 -7.59
CA LEU A 275 3.44 6.27 -7.04
C LEU A 275 2.79 7.64 -7.26
N ASN A 276 3.58 8.73 -7.31
CA ASN A 276 3.05 10.08 -7.55
C ASN A 276 2.35 10.22 -8.92
N GLU A 277 2.74 9.44 -9.94
CA GLU A 277 2.10 9.49 -11.26
C GLU A 277 0.66 8.98 -11.25
N PHE A 278 0.27 8.24 -10.21
CA PHE A 278 -1.07 7.64 -10.08
C PHE A 278 -2.01 8.45 -9.20
N ARG A 279 -1.54 9.55 -8.59
CA ARG A 279 -2.33 10.35 -7.63
C ARG A 279 -3.28 11.36 -8.25
N GLU A 280 -3.30 11.52 -9.58
CA GLU A 280 -4.16 12.47 -10.32
C GLU A 280 -4.23 13.86 -9.65
N ASP A 281 -3.06 14.42 -9.34
CA ASP A 281 -2.86 15.71 -8.67
C ASP A 281 -3.47 15.85 -7.26
N LYS A 282 -3.99 14.77 -6.67
CA LYS A 282 -4.50 14.81 -5.29
C LYS A 282 -3.36 14.96 -4.28
N PRO A 283 -3.58 15.67 -3.15
CA PRO A 283 -2.66 15.65 -2.03
C PRO A 283 -2.35 14.22 -1.59
N TYR A 284 -1.07 13.93 -1.38
CA TYR A 284 -0.56 12.58 -1.21
C TYR A 284 0.48 12.52 -0.08
N VAL A 285 0.38 11.49 0.76
CA VAL A 285 1.39 11.13 1.76
C VAL A 285 1.65 9.63 1.63
N HIS A 286 2.90 9.27 1.36
CA HIS A 286 3.37 7.88 1.36
C HIS A 286 4.18 7.60 2.64
N PHE A 287 3.87 6.49 3.30
CA PHE A 287 4.63 5.94 4.40
C PHE A 287 5.31 4.64 3.97
N ASP A 288 6.63 4.66 3.83
CA ASP A 288 7.40 3.44 3.68
C ASP A 288 7.72 2.86 5.07
N ILE A 289 7.00 1.79 5.41
CA ILE A 289 7.03 1.12 6.71
C ILE A 289 7.91 -0.13 6.71
N ALA A 290 8.69 -0.42 5.66
CA ALA A 290 9.48 -1.65 5.54
C ALA A 290 10.48 -1.89 6.69
N GLY A 291 10.88 -0.84 7.42
CA GLY A 291 11.74 -0.97 8.60
C GLY A 291 10.96 -1.16 9.91
N THR A 292 9.69 -0.77 9.95
CA THR A 292 8.94 -0.60 11.21
C THR A 292 7.66 -1.45 11.29
N ASP A 293 7.32 -2.18 10.23
CA ASP A 293 6.15 -3.05 10.16
C ASP A 293 6.23 -4.22 11.16
N SER A 294 7.44 -4.71 11.42
CA SER A 294 7.70 -5.89 12.27
C SER A 294 9.01 -5.75 13.06
N ILE A 295 9.06 -6.39 14.23
CA ILE A 295 10.26 -6.47 15.08
C ILE A 295 10.38 -7.92 15.55
N LYS A 296 11.56 -8.53 15.34
CA LYS A 296 11.86 -9.91 15.76
C LYS A 296 10.79 -10.91 15.28
N GLY A 297 10.33 -10.76 14.04
CA GLY A 297 9.35 -11.66 13.44
C GLY A 297 7.93 -11.51 13.98
N ARG A 298 7.59 -10.36 14.60
CA ARG A 298 6.23 -10.04 15.07
C ARG A 298 5.77 -8.70 14.49
N GLY A 299 4.57 -8.70 13.92
CA GLY A 299 3.91 -7.50 13.42
C GLY A 299 3.74 -6.45 14.53
N GLN A 300 3.95 -5.18 14.17
CA GLN A 300 3.84 -4.07 15.10
C GLN A 300 2.50 -3.34 15.04
N GLY A 301 1.75 -3.46 13.96
CA GLY A 301 0.56 -2.62 13.71
C GLY A 301 0.91 -1.13 13.72
N VAL A 302 2.10 -0.77 13.24
CA VAL A 302 2.63 0.60 13.20
C VAL A 302 1.68 1.51 12.42
N LEU A 303 1.68 2.80 12.72
CA LEU A 303 0.81 3.84 12.14
C LEU A 303 -0.66 3.76 12.51
N VAL A 304 -1.22 2.62 12.94
CA VAL A 304 -2.66 2.54 13.30
C VAL A 304 -3.00 3.62 14.34
N ARG A 305 -2.09 3.85 15.31
CA ARG A 305 -2.24 4.93 16.29
C ARG A 305 -2.06 6.30 15.65
N THR A 306 -0.96 6.55 14.94
CA THR A 306 -0.74 7.87 14.31
C THR A 306 -1.88 8.26 13.37
N LEU A 307 -2.29 7.37 12.47
CA LEU A 307 -3.36 7.64 11.51
C LEU A 307 -4.69 7.85 12.22
N PHE A 308 -5.00 7.07 13.26
CA PHE A 308 -6.19 7.33 14.07
C PHE A 308 -6.18 8.77 14.62
N GLU A 309 -5.08 9.22 15.23
CA GLU A 309 -4.95 10.58 15.77
C GLU A 309 -4.93 11.68 14.69
N ILE A 310 -4.43 11.39 13.48
CA ILE A 310 -4.48 12.33 12.35
C ILE A 310 -5.92 12.58 11.91
N PHE A 311 -6.73 11.53 11.85
CA PHE A 311 -8.08 11.56 11.26
C PHE A 311 -9.20 11.77 12.28
N ASN A 312 -8.98 11.42 13.55
CA ASN A 312 -9.92 11.63 14.65
C ASN A 312 -9.71 13.00 15.32
N LYS A 313 -9.99 14.07 14.58
CA LYS A 313 -9.92 15.45 15.08
C LYS A 313 -11.29 16.10 15.15
#